data_AF-A0A6H9HLN9-F1
#
_entry.id   AF-A0A6H9HLN9-F1
#
_cell.length_a   1.000
_cell.length_b   1.000
_cell.length_c   1.000
_cell.angle_alpha   90.00
_cell.angle_beta   90.00
_cell.angle_gamma   90.00
#
_symmetry.space_group_name_H-M   'P 1'
#
loop_
_entity.id
_entity.type
_entity.pdbx_description
1 polymer ?
#
loop_
_entity_poly.entity_id
_entity_poly.type
_entity_poly.pdbx_seq_one_letter_code
_entity_poly.pdbx_strand_id
1 'polypeptide(L)'
;MKFLSAIDRYIFRLVLMPMLGIFVLAASLLVLDKMLRLFDFVATEGGPIGVVFKMLANLLPEYASLAIPLGLMLGILLAFRKLATSSELDVMRAVGLSYTRLLRVPYILALLLAALNFAIVGYLQPLARYYYEELNYELKSGALGASIKVGEFNALKDRIALRVDESRDNGRRLIGIFARVANEKGQVLSISAREGQFLALKGAPDTIILRLDQGQIIQDMPGKEPRVLSFTRHDLPIDLPQIEKFRKRGGSEREYLLPELAKLGWNKDLPKEERISSQANFNYRMVEVIMMLLLPLLAVALAIPPKRSTSALGLFVSIVMVVAYHKVNQYAADVASLGKMNPILGLWGPFFVFAALILWMYWRVAYVPGGQAIGWLEKGAEIIVKRLKSLLKRSKRGPIMPEPADAS
;
A
#
# COMPACT_ATOMS: atom_id res chain seq x y z
N MET A 1 -30.39 30.84 -13.56
CA MET A 1 -29.78 31.03 -12.23
C MET A 1 -28.35 30.49 -12.26
N LYS A 2 -27.31 31.30 -12.00
CA LYS A 2 -25.93 30.80 -11.92
C LYS A 2 -25.83 29.89 -10.68
N PHE A 3 -25.70 28.58 -10.88
CA PHE A 3 -25.74 27.56 -9.81
C PHE A 3 -24.64 27.75 -8.74
N LEU A 4 -23.61 28.56 -9.03
CA LEU A 4 -22.48 28.89 -8.17
C LEU A 4 -22.30 30.42 -8.10
N SER A 5 -22.24 30.97 -6.89
CA SER A 5 -21.90 32.38 -6.65
C SER A 5 -20.41 32.66 -6.91
N ALA A 6 -20.01 33.93 -6.93
CA ALA A 6 -18.60 34.32 -7.05
C ALA A 6 -17.76 33.77 -5.88
N ILE A 7 -18.32 33.77 -4.66
CA ILE A 7 -17.69 33.21 -3.45
C ILE A 7 -17.54 31.69 -3.59
N ASP A 8 -18.56 31.01 -4.10
CA ASP A 8 -18.49 29.54 -4.30
C ASP A 8 -17.36 29.16 -5.26
N ARG A 9 -17.22 29.89 -6.38
CA ARG A 9 -16.13 29.66 -7.35
C ARG A 9 -14.76 29.98 -6.77
N TYR A 10 -14.67 31.00 -5.92
CA TYR A 10 -13.44 31.36 -5.23
C TYR A 10 -13.01 30.26 -4.25
N ILE A 11 -13.92 29.80 -3.38
CA ILE A 11 -13.67 28.69 -2.44
C ILE A 11 -13.30 27.41 -3.21
N PHE A 12 -14.00 27.11 -4.31
CA PHE A 12 -13.69 25.94 -5.14
C PHE A 12 -12.23 25.94 -5.61
N ARG A 13 -11.76 27.06 -6.18
CA ARG A 13 -10.37 27.17 -6.65
C ARG A 13 -9.37 27.10 -5.51
N LEU A 14 -9.72 27.69 -4.37
CA LEU A 14 -8.89 27.71 -3.18
C LEU A 14 -8.70 26.30 -2.57
N VAL A 15 -9.72 25.45 -2.66
CA VAL A 15 -9.69 24.05 -2.19
C VAL A 15 -9.04 23.14 -3.24
N LEU A 16 -9.42 23.26 -4.52
CA LEU A 16 -9.04 22.32 -5.57
C LEU A 16 -7.53 22.28 -5.81
N MET A 17 -6.86 23.44 -5.85
CA MET A 17 -5.43 23.51 -6.16
C MET A 17 -4.56 22.82 -5.09
N PRO A 18 -4.69 23.15 -3.79
CA PRO A 18 -3.98 22.42 -2.74
C PRO A 18 -4.37 20.94 -2.67
N MET A 19 -5.66 20.61 -2.86
CA MET A 19 -6.15 19.24 -2.86
C MET A 19 -5.45 18.38 -3.92
N LEU A 20 -5.38 18.85 -5.17
CA LEU A 20 -4.69 18.16 -6.25
C LEU A 20 -3.19 18.07 -6.00
N GLY A 21 -2.56 19.14 -5.49
CA GLY A 21 -1.13 19.12 -5.15
C GLY A 21 -0.81 18.07 -4.10
N ILE A 22 -1.61 17.98 -3.04
CA ILE A 22 -1.46 16.99 -1.97
C ILE A 22 -1.74 15.57 -2.49
N PHE A 23 -2.76 15.40 -3.32
CA PHE A 23 -3.08 14.11 -3.93
C PHE A 23 -1.91 13.61 -4.80
N VAL A 24 -1.39 14.44 -5.70
CA VAL A 24 -0.25 14.11 -6.56
C VAL A 24 1.00 13.83 -5.73
N LEU A 25 1.27 14.65 -4.71
CA LEU A 25 2.40 14.44 -3.82
C LEU A 25 2.29 13.10 -3.07
N ALA A 26 1.14 12.80 -2.47
CA ALA A 26 0.90 11.53 -1.78
C ALA A 26 1.02 10.33 -2.74
N ALA A 27 0.39 10.42 -3.92
CA ALA A 27 0.47 9.36 -4.93
C ALA A 27 1.93 9.14 -5.39
N SER A 28 2.68 10.21 -5.65
CA SER A 28 4.07 10.12 -6.10
C SER A 28 4.98 9.46 -5.06
N LEU A 29 4.85 9.82 -3.78
CA LEU A 29 5.63 9.21 -2.69
C LEU A 29 5.34 7.71 -2.56
N LEU A 30 4.07 7.31 -2.63
CA LEU A 30 3.66 5.90 -2.53
C LEU A 30 4.12 5.08 -3.74
N VAL A 31 4.03 5.64 -4.94
CA VAL A 31 4.50 5.00 -6.17
C VAL A 31 6.01 4.83 -6.13
N LEU A 32 6.78 5.85 -5.73
CA LEU A 32 8.24 5.79 -5.66
C LEU A 32 8.71 4.73 -4.66
N ASP A 33 8.10 4.69 -3.48
CA ASP A 33 8.38 3.69 -2.43
C ASP A 33 8.09 2.25 -2.91
N LYS A 34 7.09 2.02 -3.75
CA LYS A 34 6.82 0.69 -4.31
C LYS A 34 7.65 0.36 -5.53
N MET A 35 7.96 1.35 -6.35
CA MET A 35 8.72 1.17 -7.58
C MET A 35 10.09 0.56 -7.27
N LEU A 36 10.80 1.07 -6.26
CA LEU A 36 12.10 0.52 -5.83
C LEU A 36 11.99 -0.97 -5.47
N ARG A 37 11.02 -1.32 -4.60
CA ARG A 37 10.81 -2.71 -4.18
C ARG A 37 10.38 -3.63 -5.33
N LEU A 38 9.59 -3.13 -6.28
CA LEU A 38 9.16 -3.91 -7.43
C LEU A 38 10.30 -4.12 -8.43
N PHE A 39 11.20 -3.16 -8.61
CA PHE A 39 12.41 -3.36 -9.41
C PHE A 39 13.30 -4.44 -8.78
N ASP A 40 13.56 -4.37 -7.48
CA ASP A 40 14.35 -5.39 -6.78
C ASP A 40 13.71 -6.77 -6.88
N PHE A 41 12.39 -6.84 -6.71
CA PHE A 41 11.61 -8.07 -6.86
C PHE A 41 11.72 -8.66 -8.28
N VAL A 42 11.45 -7.86 -9.31
CA VAL A 42 11.49 -8.33 -10.70
C VAL A 42 12.92 -8.68 -11.12
N ALA A 43 13.94 -7.96 -10.64
CA ALA A 43 15.34 -8.29 -10.89
C ALA A 43 15.75 -9.62 -10.23
N THR A 44 15.21 -9.91 -9.04
CA THR A 44 15.49 -11.16 -8.30
C THR A 44 14.79 -12.38 -8.91
N GLU A 45 13.54 -12.21 -9.34
CA GLU A 45 12.69 -13.27 -9.91
C GLU A 45 12.88 -13.43 -11.44
N GLY A 46 13.68 -12.58 -12.09
CA GLY A 46 14.05 -12.72 -13.51
C GLY A 46 13.00 -12.25 -14.52
N GLY A 47 12.07 -11.37 -14.14
CA GLY A 47 10.99 -10.90 -15.01
C GLY A 47 11.35 -9.70 -15.93
N PRO A 48 10.58 -9.45 -17.01
CA PRO A 48 10.75 -8.25 -17.82
C PRO A 48 10.46 -6.97 -17.02
N ILE A 49 11.31 -5.96 -17.15
CA ILE A 49 11.17 -4.64 -16.48
C ILE A 49 9.78 -4.02 -16.74
N GLY A 50 9.20 -4.25 -17.94
CA GLY A 50 7.86 -3.79 -18.29
C GLY A 50 6.74 -4.28 -17.36
N VAL A 51 6.94 -5.42 -16.68
CA VAL A 51 5.98 -5.96 -15.70
C VAL A 51 5.87 -5.06 -14.47
N VAL A 52 6.94 -4.37 -14.08
CA VAL A 52 6.93 -3.41 -12.96
C VAL A 52 5.88 -2.33 -13.19
N PHE A 53 5.78 -1.78 -14.40
CA PHE A 53 4.78 -0.76 -14.72
C PHE A 53 3.34 -1.29 -14.66
N LYS A 54 3.12 -2.55 -15.06
CA LYS A 54 1.80 -3.20 -14.91
C LYS A 54 1.44 -3.41 -13.45
N MET A 55 2.38 -3.90 -12.64
CA MET A 55 2.20 -4.06 -11.21
C MET A 55 1.94 -2.71 -10.51
N LEU A 56 2.68 -1.67 -10.87
CA LEU A 56 2.46 -0.31 -10.36
C LEU A 56 1.08 0.24 -10.75
N ALA A 57 0.67 0.07 -12.01
CA ALA A 57 -0.65 0.48 -12.46
C ALA A 57 -1.77 -0.21 -11.66
N ASN A 58 -1.60 -1.50 -11.36
CA ASN A 58 -2.54 -2.26 -10.52
C ASN A 58 -2.53 -1.83 -9.03
N LEU A 59 -1.51 -1.11 -8.56
CA LEU A 59 -1.48 -0.53 -7.20
C LEU A 59 -2.10 0.88 -7.13
N LEU A 60 -2.26 1.57 -8.27
CA LEU A 60 -2.81 2.93 -8.29
C LEU A 60 -4.19 3.05 -7.63
N PRO A 61 -5.15 2.13 -7.84
CA PRO A 61 -6.46 2.22 -7.16
C PRO A 61 -6.35 2.18 -5.64
N GLU A 62 -5.48 1.32 -5.09
CA GLU A 62 -5.24 1.22 -3.65
C GLU A 62 -4.67 2.52 -3.10
N TYR A 63 -3.65 3.12 -3.74
CA TYR A 63 -3.10 4.40 -3.29
C TYR A 63 -4.03 5.59 -3.51
N ALA A 64 -4.82 5.57 -4.59
CA ALA A 64 -5.83 6.59 -4.82
C ALA A 64 -6.87 6.58 -3.68
N SER A 65 -7.32 5.41 -3.23
CA SER A 65 -8.28 5.33 -2.11
C SER A 65 -7.76 5.92 -0.79
N LEU A 66 -6.44 5.89 -0.57
CA LEU A 66 -5.79 6.50 0.60
C LEU A 66 -5.51 8.00 0.40
N ALA A 67 -5.10 8.40 -0.80
CA ALA A 67 -4.72 9.76 -1.12
C ALA A 67 -5.94 10.69 -1.28
N ILE A 68 -7.08 10.20 -1.76
CA ILE A 68 -8.30 10.99 -1.97
C ILE A 68 -8.81 11.64 -0.65
N PRO A 69 -9.06 10.88 0.44
CA PRO A 69 -9.52 11.45 1.71
C PRO A 69 -8.53 12.47 2.28
N LEU A 70 -7.24 12.14 2.23
CA LEU A 70 -6.17 13.02 2.73
C LEU A 70 -6.08 14.31 1.92
N GLY A 71 -6.12 14.21 0.60
CA GLY A 71 -6.12 15.36 -0.31
C GLY A 71 -7.33 16.26 -0.10
N LEU A 72 -8.54 15.68 -0.01
CA LEU A 72 -9.78 16.41 0.27
C LEU A 72 -9.67 17.19 1.58
N MET A 73 -9.29 16.51 2.65
CA MET A 73 -9.24 17.06 3.99
C MET A 73 -8.17 18.16 4.12
N LEU A 74 -6.95 17.91 3.65
CA LEU A 74 -5.87 18.90 3.69
C LEU A 74 -6.12 20.06 2.71
N GLY A 75 -6.72 19.80 1.56
CA GLY A 75 -7.10 20.82 0.59
C GLY A 75 -8.12 21.81 1.18
N ILE A 76 -9.15 21.30 1.84
CA ILE A 76 -10.14 22.14 2.55
C ILE A 76 -9.46 22.87 3.71
N LEU A 77 -8.65 22.19 4.51
CA LEU A 77 -8.01 22.79 5.68
C LEU A 77 -7.10 23.95 5.27
N LEU A 78 -6.24 23.77 4.25
CA LEU A 78 -5.35 24.82 3.76
C LEU A 78 -6.13 26.00 3.16
N ALA A 79 -7.22 25.74 2.46
CA ALA A 79 -8.08 26.78 1.92
C ALA A 79 -8.72 27.63 3.03
N PHE A 80 -9.36 26.99 4.01
CA PHE A 80 -9.98 27.70 5.13
C PHE A 80 -8.95 28.37 6.04
N ARG A 81 -7.78 27.78 6.18
CA ARG A 81 -6.67 28.38 6.92
C ARG A 81 -6.21 29.66 6.23
N LYS A 82 -6.06 29.64 4.91
CA LYS A 82 -5.72 30.84 4.13
C LYS A 82 -6.77 31.93 4.34
N LEU A 83 -8.06 31.60 4.20
CA LEU A 83 -9.16 32.55 4.45
C LEU A 83 -9.15 33.11 5.88
N ALA A 84 -8.85 32.28 6.88
CA ALA A 84 -8.78 32.70 8.28
C ALA A 84 -7.57 33.64 8.52
N THR A 85 -6.40 33.30 7.98
CA THR A 85 -5.17 34.08 8.19
C THR A 85 -5.13 35.39 7.40
N SER A 86 -5.87 35.49 6.29
CA SER A 86 -6.01 36.73 5.50
C SER A 86 -7.17 37.61 5.97
N SER A 87 -7.83 37.27 7.08
CA SER A 87 -9.04 37.93 7.60
C SER A 87 -10.24 37.92 6.64
N GLU A 88 -10.17 37.23 5.50
CA GLU A 88 -11.29 37.08 4.56
C GLU A 88 -12.46 36.33 5.20
N LEU A 89 -12.15 35.30 6.00
CA LEU A 89 -13.15 34.54 6.73
C LEU A 89 -13.91 35.42 7.73
N ASP A 90 -13.21 36.30 8.44
CA ASP A 90 -13.81 37.23 9.40
C ASP A 90 -14.72 38.25 8.71
N VAL A 91 -14.30 38.80 7.56
CA VAL A 91 -15.12 39.70 6.74
C VAL A 91 -16.38 38.99 6.22
N MET A 92 -16.24 37.78 5.70
CA MET A 92 -17.39 36.98 5.25
C MET A 92 -18.40 36.75 6.38
N ARG A 93 -17.91 36.44 7.59
CA ARG A 93 -18.73 36.26 8.79
C ARG A 93 -19.41 37.56 9.22
N ALA A 94 -18.73 38.70 9.14
CA ALA A 94 -19.27 40.01 9.50
C ALA A 94 -20.43 40.46 8.58
N VAL A 95 -20.40 40.08 7.30
CA VAL A 95 -21.49 40.33 6.34
C VAL A 95 -22.62 39.28 6.44
N GLY A 96 -22.56 38.39 7.44
CA GLY A 96 -23.63 37.44 7.76
C GLY A 96 -23.52 36.07 7.09
N LEU A 97 -22.40 35.73 6.44
CA LEU A 97 -22.21 34.37 5.91
C LEU A 97 -21.95 33.37 7.04
N SER A 98 -22.73 32.31 7.10
CA SER A 98 -22.52 31.21 8.04
C SER A 98 -21.40 30.26 7.59
N TYR A 99 -20.76 29.56 8.54
CA TYR A 99 -19.83 28.47 8.20
C TYR A 99 -20.50 27.37 7.36
N THR A 100 -21.78 27.10 7.63
CA THR A 100 -22.58 26.14 6.85
C THR A 100 -22.74 26.56 5.39
N ARG A 101 -22.85 27.86 5.11
CA ARG A 101 -22.90 28.38 3.73
C ARG A 101 -21.56 28.19 3.01
N LEU A 102 -20.45 28.48 3.69
CA LEU A 102 -19.10 28.34 3.16
C LEU A 102 -18.73 26.87 2.87
N LEU A 103 -19.32 25.92 3.61
CA LEU A 103 -19.12 24.49 3.46
C LEU A 103 -19.81 23.87 2.24
N ARG A 104 -20.73 24.57 1.57
CA ARG A 104 -21.48 24.03 0.43
C ARG A 104 -20.57 23.47 -0.67
N VAL A 105 -19.54 24.21 -1.05
CA VAL A 105 -18.59 23.81 -2.11
C VAL A 105 -17.67 22.66 -1.65
N PRO A 106 -17.04 22.72 -0.46
CA PRO A 106 -16.35 21.57 0.13
C PRO A 106 -17.17 20.29 0.16
N TYR A 107 -18.47 20.37 0.48
CA TYR A 107 -19.36 19.20 0.48
C TYR A 107 -19.67 18.65 -0.90
N ILE A 108 -19.81 19.50 -1.92
CA ILE A 108 -19.95 19.05 -3.31
C ILE A 108 -18.70 18.26 -3.72
N LEU A 109 -17.51 18.77 -3.41
CA LEU A 109 -16.25 18.06 -3.65
C LEU A 109 -16.17 16.75 -2.86
N ALA A 110 -16.55 16.76 -1.59
CA ALA A 110 -16.56 15.56 -0.74
C ALA A 110 -17.50 14.49 -1.29
N LEU A 111 -18.69 14.86 -1.75
CA LEU A 111 -19.66 13.92 -2.32
C LEU A 111 -19.15 13.32 -3.63
N LEU A 112 -18.59 14.13 -4.53
CA LEU A 112 -18.01 13.67 -5.79
C LEU A 112 -16.84 12.71 -5.55
N LEU A 113 -15.93 13.06 -4.64
CA LEU A 113 -14.78 12.22 -4.31
C LEU A 113 -15.18 10.97 -3.51
N ALA A 114 -16.21 11.04 -2.67
CA ALA A 114 -16.75 9.87 -1.97
C ALA A 114 -17.38 8.89 -2.95
N ALA A 115 -18.12 9.38 -3.96
CA ALA A 115 -18.66 8.54 -5.03
C ALA A 115 -17.55 7.90 -5.87
N LEU A 116 -16.51 8.66 -6.20
CA LEU A 116 -15.33 8.13 -6.89
C LEU A 116 -14.63 7.07 -6.04
N ASN A 117 -14.40 7.33 -4.75
CA ASN A 117 -13.73 6.40 -3.85
C ASN A 117 -14.57 5.13 -3.62
N PHE A 118 -15.90 5.27 -3.54
CA PHE A 118 -16.81 4.13 -3.50
C PHE A 118 -16.69 3.23 -4.74
N ALA A 119 -16.58 3.81 -5.93
CA ALA A 119 -16.33 3.06 -7.16
C ALA A 119 -14.94 2.38 -7.17
N ILE A 120 -13.91 3.08 -6.68
CA ILE A 120 -12.55 2.53 -6.57
C ILE A 120 -12.55 1.33 -5.62
N VAL A 121 -12.96 1.51 -4.38
CA VAL A 121 -12.93 0.49 -3.33
C VAL A 121 -13.94 -0.65 -3.58
N GLY A 122 -15.02 -0.35 -4.30
CA GLY A 122 -16.06 -1.31 -4.65
C GLY A 122 -15.74 -2.22 -5.81
N TYR A 123 -15.04 -1.70 -6.82
CA TYR A 123 -14.83 -2.40 -8.09
C TYR A 123 -13.38 -2.37 -8.56
N LEU A 124 -12.77 -1.19 -8.64
CA LEU A 124 -11.47 -1.04 -9.28
C LEU A 124 -10.33 -1.67 -8.46
N GLN A 125 -10.33 -1.44 -7.15
CA GLN A 125 -9.31 -1.93 -6.22
C GLN A 125 -9.30 -3.47 -6.10
N PRO A 126 -10.44 -4.17 -5.93
CA PRO A 126 -10.44 -5.64 -5.91
C PRO A 126 -9.96 -6.26 -7.22
N LEU A 127 -10.37 -5.69 -8.37
CA LEU A 127 -9.91 -6.13 -9.69
C LEU A 127 -8.41 -5.93 -9.86
N ALA A 128 -7.92 -4.73 -9.55
CA ALA A 128 -6.52 -4.42 -9.68
C ALA A 128 -5.66 -5.28 -8.73
N ARG A 129 -6.17 -5.61 -7.54
CA ARG A 129 -5.51 -6.52 -6.61
C ARG A 129 -5.38 -7.93 -7.19
N TYR A 130 -6.44 -8.45 -7.80
CA TYR A 130 -6.40 -9.76 -8.46
C TYR A 130 -5.33 -9.81 -9.56
N TYR A 131 -5.32 -8.82 -10.47
CA TYR A 131 -4.31 -8.75 -11.53
C TYR A 131 -2.89 -8.52 -10.99
N TYR A 132 -2.75 -7.84 -9.86
CA TYR A 132 -1.46 -7.72 -9.18
C TYR A 132 -0.95 -9.08 -8.67
N GLU A 133 -1.82 -9.86 -8.02
CA GLU A 133 -1.46 -11.19 -7.51
C GLU A 133 -1.22 -12.20 -8.64
N GLU A 134 -1.93 -12.07 -9.76
CA GLU A 134 -1.68 -12.87 -10.98
C GLU A 134 -0.27 -12.61 -11.52
N LEU A 135 0.12 -11.34 -11.71
CA LEU A 135 1.48 -10.98 -12.13
C LEU A 135 2.54 -11.44 -11.11
N ASN A 136 2.25 -11.30 -9.82
CA ASN A 136 3.13 -11.77 -8.75
C ASN A 136 3.33 -13.28 -8.79
N TYR A 137 2.26 -14.04 -9.06
CA TYR A 137 2.32 -15.49 -9.24
C TYR A 137 3.12 -15.86 -10.49
N GLU A 138 2.85 -15.24 -11.64
CA GLU A 138 3.58 -15.51 -12.90
C GLU A 138 5.09 -15.28 -12.78
N LEU A 139 5.49 -14.24 -12.03
CA LEU A 139 6.90 -13.95 -11.75
C LEU A 139 7.53 -15.04 -10.87
N LYS A 140 6.85 -15.43 -9.78
CA LYS A 140 7.36 -16.47 -8.87
C LYS A 140 7.31 -17.88 -9.44
N SER A 141 6.33 -18.18 -10.28
CA SER A 141 6.15 -19.49 -10.91
C SER A 141 7.05 -19.67 -12.13
N GLY A 142 7.90 -18.69 -12.46
CA GLY A 142 8.85 -18.76 -13.56
C GLY A 142 8.22 -18.73 -14.95
N ALA A 143 6.93 -18.38 -15.07
CA ALA A 143 6.20 -18.36 -16.34
C ALA A 143 6.77 -17.32 -17.32
N LEU A 144 7.53 -16.34 -16.82
CA LEU A 144 8.22 -15.32 -17.61
C LEU A 144 9.70 -15.62 -17.88
N GLY A 145 10.11 -16.86 -17.62
CA GLY A 145 11.46 -17.37 -17.87
C GLY A 145 11.95 -18.06 -16.62
N ALA A 146 12.08 -19.39 -16.68
CA ALA A 146 12.81 -20.14 -15.68
C ALA A 146 14.24 -19.56 -15.60
N SER A 147 14.46 -18.62 -14.67
CA SER A 147 15.79 -18.07 -14.44
C SER A 147 16.59 -19.14 -13.71
N ILE A 148 17.14 -20.08 -14.47
CA ILE A 148 18.20 -20.95 -13.94
C ILE A 148 19.35 -20.00 -13.62
N LYS A 149 19.55 -19.72 -12.33
CA LYS A 149 20.61 -18.83 -11.88
C LYS A 149 21.95 -19.47 -12.22
N VAL A 150 22.72 -18.81 -13.08
CA VAL A 150 24.04 -19.25 -13.51
C VAL A 150 25.00 -19.19 -12.32
N GLY A 151 25.80 -20.23 -12.12
CA GLY A 151 26.74 -20.35 -11.01
C GLY A 151 26.14 -20.86 -9.69
N GLU A 152 24.82 -21.06 -9.61
CA GLU A 152 24.13 -21.57 -8.42
C GLU A 152 23.45 -22.92 -8.69
N PHE A 153 23.24 -23.71 -7.63
CA PHE A 153 22.45 -24.93 -7.70
C PHE A 153 20.96 -24.60 -7.64
N ASN A 154 20.26 -24.84 -8.75
CA ASN A 154 18.81 -24.67 -8.86
C ASN A 154 18.12 -26.02 -8.61
N ALA A 155 17.24 -26.09 -7.61
CA ALA A 155 16.41 -27.25 -7.37
C ALA A 155 15.15 -27.17 -8.25
N LEU A 156 14.99 -28.08 -9.22
CA LEU A 156 13.86 -28.09 -10.15
C LEU A 156 12.64 -28.84 -9.58
N LYS A 157 12.92 -29.90 -8.83
CA LYS A 157 11.96 -30.78 -8.12
C LYS A 157 12.68 -31.31 -6.88
N ASP A 158 11.98 -31.91 -5.91
CA ASP A 158 12.53 -32.40 -4.62
C ASP A 158 13.79 -33.27 -4.71
N ARG A 159 14.21 -33.70 -5.92
CA ARG A 159 15.28 -34.65 -6.16
C ARG A 159 16.18 -34.33 -7.35
N ILE A 160 16.04 -33.16 -7.97
CA ILE A 160 16.87 -32.73 -9.10
C ILE A 160 17.51 -31.39 -8.75
N ALA A 161 18.83 -31.37 -8.63
CA ALA A 161 19.62 -30.14 -8.52
C ALA A 161 20.42 -29.92 -9.80
N LEU A 162 20.30 -28.75 -10.42
CA LEU A 162 20.96 -28.37 -11.67
C LEU A 162 21.79 -27.10 -11.45
N ARG A 163 23.07 -27.15 -11.82
CA ARG A 163 23.97 -26.00 -11.88
C ARG A 163 24.44 -25.82 -13.32
N VAL A 164 24.46 -24.58 -13.77
CA VAL A 164 24.97 -24.19 -15.09
C VAL A 164 26.01 -23.11 -14.88
N ASP A 165 27.19 -23.27 -15.48
CA ASP A 165 28.31 -22.32 -15.33
C ASP A 165 28.18 -21.08 -16.21
N GLU A 166 27.61 -21.22 -17.41
CA GLU A 166 27.34 -20.10 -18.32
C GLU A 166 26.10 -20.37 -19.17
N SER A 167 25.30 -19.33 -19.44
CA SER A 167 24.12 -19.39 -20.30
C SER A 167 24.23 -18.35 -21.41
N ARG A 168 24.10 -18.78 -22.67
CA ARG A 168 24.13 -17.94 -23.88
C ARG A 168 22.81 -18.05 -24.65
N ASP A 169 22.53 -17.03 -25.46
CA ASP A 169 21.35 -16.98 -26.34
C ASP A 169 20.01 -17.13 -25.59
N ASN A 170 19.84 -16.41 -24.47
CA ASN A 170 18.65 -16.46 -23.61
C ASN A 170 18.29 -17.88 -23.14
N GLY A 171 19.27 -18.68 -22.72
CA GLY A 171 19.04 -20.03 -22.17
C GLY A 171 18.93 -21.15 -23.20
N ARG A 172 19.14 -20.85 -24.50
CA ARG A 172 19.15 -21.88 -25.55
C ARG A 172 20.46 -22.67 -25.58
N ARG A 173 21.58 -22.08 -25.18
CA ARG A 173 22.88 -22.76 -25.10
C ARG A 173 23.47 -22.61 -23.71
N LEU A 174 23.66 -23.74 -23.04
CA LEU A 174 24.18 -23.84 -21.68
C LEU A 174 25.57 -24.46 -21.73
N ILE A 175 26.50 -23.94 -20.94
CA ILE A 175 27.89 -24.40 -20.87
C ILE A 175 28.21 -24.79 -19.43
N GLY A 176 28.90 -25.91 -19.25
CA GLY A 176 29.31 -26.40 -17.93
C GLY A 176 28.10 -26.78 -17.08
N ILE A 177 27.47 -27.89 -17.43
CA ILE A 177 26.24 -28.34 -16.79
C ILE A 177 26.58 -29.44 -15.80
N PHE A 178 26.07 -29.30 -14.58
CA PHE A 178 26.12 -30.33 -13.57
C PHE A 178 24.71 -30.58 -13.03
N ALA A 179 24.22 -31.81 -13.13
CA ALA A 179 22.93 -32.21 -12.61
C ALA A 179 23.07 -33.37 -11.64
N ARG A 180 22.35 -33.32 -10.52
CA ARG A 180 22.26 -34.41 -9.55
C ARG A 180 20.81 -34.85 -9.44
N VAL A 181 20.53 -36.10 -9.77
CA VAL A 181 19.19 -36.70 -9.73
C VAL A 181 19.17 -37.84 -8.72
N ALA A 182 18.34 -37.73 -7.69
CA ALA A 182 18.14 -38.79 -6.70
C ALA A 182 16.83 -39.55 -6.98
N ASN A 183 16.86 -40.89 -6.88
CA ASN A 183 15.68 -41.72 -7.06
C ASN A 183 15.15 -42.27 -5.72
N GLU A 184 13.91 -42.79 -5.68
CA GLU A 184 13.26 -43.33 -4.46
C GLU A 184 14.04 -44.46 -3.80
N LYS A 185 14.85 -45.16 -4.58
CA LYS A 185 15.66 -46.29 -4.15
C LYS A 185 17.04 -45.89 -3.61
N GLY A 186 17.26 -44.61 -3.30
CA GLY A 186 18.55 -44.10 -2.79
C GLY A 186 19.66 -44.02 -3.83
N GLN A 187 19.35 -44.28 -5.10
CA GLN A 187 20.29 -44.14 -6.22
C GLN A 187 20.50 -42.66 -6.55
N VAL A 188 21.75 -42.24 -6.72
CA VAL A 188 22.13 -40.89 -7.12
C VAL A 188 22.81 -40.94 -8.48
N LEU A 189 22.30 -40.17 -9.43
CA LEU A 189 22.91 -39.93 -10.73
C LEU A 189 23.54 -38.55 -10.71
N SER A 190 24.86 -38.49 -10.86
CA SER A 190 25.62 -37.24 -11.03
C SER A 190 26.02 -37.12 -12.50
N ILE A 191 25.46 -36.13 -13.19
CA ILE A 191 25.61 -35.93 -14.62
C ILE A 191 26.43 -34.65 -14.83
N SER A 192 27.52 -34.76 -15.59
CA SER A 192 28.35 -33.62 -15.99
C SER A 192 28.40 -33.55 -17.51
N ALA A 193 28.13 -32.39 -18.11
CA ALA A 193 28.19 -32.19 -19.55
C ALA A 193 28.85 -30.87 -19.92
N ARG A 194 29.55 -30.84 -21.06
CA ARG A 194 30.22 -29.62 -21.56
C ARG A 194 29.22 -28.61 -22.08
N GLU A 195 28.26 -29.06 -22.89
CA GLU A 195 27.22 -28.21 -23.49
C GLU A 195 25.84 -28.83 -23.30
N GLY A 196 24.81 -28.00 -23.38
CA GLY A 196 23.43 -28.48 -23.44
C GLY A 196 22.43 -27.41 -23.86
N GLN A 197 21.22 -27.86 -24.17
CA GLN A 197 20.13 -27.04 -24.68
C GLN A 197 18.78 -27.55 -24.19
N PHE A 198 17.85 -26.64 -23.91
CA PHE A 198 16.46 -26.99 -23.63
C PHE A 198 15.67 -27.11 -24.93
N LEU A 199 14.97 -28.23 -25.08
CA LEU A 199 14.08 -28.52 -26.19
C LEU A 199 12.67 -28.73 -25.64
N ALA A 200 11.69 -28.02 -26.22
CA ALA A 200 10.29 -28.25 -25.91
C ALA A 200 9.75 -29.43 -26.73
N LEU A 201 8.97 -30.32 -26.11
CA LEU A 201 8.36 -31.45 -26.80
C LEU A 201 7.07 -31.04 -27.50
N LYS A 202 6.99 -31.25 -28.82
CA LYS A 202 5.74 -31.07 -29.58
C LYS A 202 4.78 -32.23 -29.24
N GLY A 203 3.96 -32.07 -28.21
CA GLY A 203 2.95 -33.05 -27.78
C GLY A 203 2.84 -33.25 -26.27
N ALA A 204 3.86 -32.83 -25.50
CA ALA A 204 3.86 -32.86 -24.03
C ALA A 204 4.37 -31.50 -23.52
N PRO A 205 3.49 -30.49 -23.33
CA PRO A 205 3.90 -29.15 -22.90
C PRO A 205 4.49 -29.10 -21.48
N ASP A 206 4.23 -30.14 -20.67
CA ASP A 206 4.66 -30.22 -19.27
C ASP A 206 6.05 -30.86 -19.08
N THR A 207 6.70 -31.28 -20.16
CA THR A 207 8.04 -31.90 -20.11
C THR A 207 8.99 -31.13 -21.03
N ILE A 208 10.10 -30.65 -20.48
CA ILE A 208 11.22 -30.13 -21.27
C ILE A 208 12.32 -31.17 -21.35
N ILE A 209 12.96 -31.28 -22.51
CA ILE A 209 14.14 -32.12 -22.67
C ILE A 209 15.36 -31.24 -22.50
N LEU A 210 16.19 -31.53 -21.51
CA LEU A 210 17.55 -31.03 -21.42
C LEU A 210 18.47 -31.96 -22.22
N ARG A 211 18.79 -31.57 -23.45
CA ARG A 211 19.76 -32.28 -24.29
C ARG A 211 21.16 -31.87 -23.87
N LEU A 212 21.94 -32.84 -23.44
CA LEU A 212 23.32 -32.71 -23.00
C LEU A 212 24.25 -33.27 -24.06
N ASP A 213 25.29 -32.55 -24.41
CA ASP A 213 26.30 -32.96 -25.38
C ASP A 213 27.68 -33.08 -24.69
N GLN A 214 28.40 -34.16 -25.01
CA GLN A 214 29.74 -34.49 -24.51
C GLN A 214 29.82 -34.48 -22.97
N GLY A 215 29.37 -35.57 -22.35
CA GLY A 215 29.32 -35.67 -20.90
C GLY A 215 29.54 -37.07 -20.34
N GLN A 216 29.40 -37.17 -19.02
CA GLN A 216 29.49 -38.42 -18.27
C GLN A 216 28.41 -38.47 -17.20
N ILE A 217 27.91 -39.68 -16.93
CA ILE A 217 26.96 -39.99 -15.86
C ILE A 217 27.67 -40.90 -14.87
N ILE A 218 27.74 -40.47 -13.62
CA ILE A 218 28.20 -41.29 -12.51
C ILE A 218 26.97 -41.78 -11.77
N GLN A 219 26.76 -43.08 -11.80
CA GLN A 219 25.66 -43.75 -11.11
C GLN A 219 26.18 -44.33 -9.80
N ASP A 220 25.72 -43.77 -8.69
CA ASP A 220 26.03 -44.21 -7.35
C ASP A 220 24.81 -44.92 -6.75
N MET A 221 25.04 -46.13 -6.24
CA MET A 221 24.03 -46.95 -5.58
C MET A 221 24.59 -47.45 -4.24
N PRO A 222 23.82 -47.36 -3.14
CA PRO A 222 24.25 -47.87 -1.84
C PRO A 222 24.68 -49.35 -1.93
N GLY A 223 25.93 -49.63 -1.57
CA GLY A 223 26.48 -51.00 -1.52
C GLY A 223 26.93 -51.59 -2.87
N LYS A 224 27.02 -50.80 -3.94
CA LYS A 224 27.61 -51.22 -5.23
C LYS A 224 28.72 -50.27 -5.66
N GLU A 225 29.66 -50.76 -6.46
CA GLU A 225 30.68 -49.90 -7.06
C GLU A 225 30.04 -48.87 -8.01
N PRO A 226 30.50 -47.60 -7.98
CA PRO A 226 30.01 -46.56 -8.87
C PRO A 226 30.24 -46.93 -10.33
N ARG A 227 29.24 -46.68 -11.17
CA ARG A 227 29.34 -46.90 -12.62
C ARG A 227 29.49 -45.57 -13.34
N VAL A 228 30.44 -45.48 -14.26
CA VAL A 228 30.66 -44.31 -15.10
C VAL A 228 30.24 -44.61 -16.53
N LEU A 229 29.36 -43.78 -17.07
CA LEU A 229 28.89 -43.87 -18.46
C LEU A 229 29.21 -42.56 -19.18
N SER A 230 30.11 -42.62 -20.16
CA SER A 230 30.39 -41.49 -21.04
C SER A 230 29.39 -41.46 -22.20
N PHE A 231 28.92 -40.27 -22.57
CA PHE A 231 27.95 -40.10 -23.66
C PHE A 231 28.35 -38.95 -24.59
N THR A 232 28.13 -39.16 -25.89
CA THR A 232 28.21 -38.09 -26.91
C THR A 232 27.02 -37.16 -26.80
N ARG A 233 25.81 -37.72 -26.61
CA ARG A 233 24.56 -37.00 -26.44
C ARG A 233 23.62 -37.77 -25.51
N HIS A 234 22.97 -37.06 -24.59
CA HIS A 234 22.00 -37.62 -23.67
C HIS A 234 20.83 -36.66 -23.47
N ASP A 235 19.61 -37.15 -23.63
CA ASP A 235 18.39 -36.36 -23.45
C ASP A 235 17.82 -36.68 -22.05
N LEU A 236 17.88 -35.69 -21.16
CA LEU A 236 17.32 -35.77 -19.82
C LEU A 236 15.92 -35.13 -19.80
N PRO A 237 14.83 -35.91 -19.69
CA PRO A 237 13.51 -35.34 -19.53
C PRO A 237 13.39 -34.73 -18.13
N ILE A 238 12.97 -33.47 -18.07
CA ILE A 238 12.64 -32.76 -16.85
C ILE A 238 11.16 -32.45 -16.93
N ASP A 239 10.38 -33.11 -16.07
CA ASP A 239 8.99 -32.72 -15.87
C ASP A 239 9.00 -31.35 -15.21
N LEU A 240 8.49 -30.35 -15.93
CA LEU A 240 8.21 -29.08 -15.32
C LEU A 240 7.10 -29.31 -14.29
N PRO A 241 7.19 -28.70 -13.09
CA PRO A 241 6.00 -28.57 -12.27
C PRO A 241 4.94 -27.92 -13.17
N GLN A 242 3.77 -28.55 -13.30
CA GLN A 242 2.65 -27.90 -13.97
C GLN A 242 2.52 -26.53 -13.32
N ILE A 243 2.67 -25.46 -14.10
CA ILE A 243 2.35 -24.12 -13.63
C ILE A 243 0.87 -24.20 -13.30
N GLU A 244 0.55 -24.39 -12.02
CA GLU A 244 -0.83 -24.42 -11.58
C GLU A 244 -1.45 -23.14 -12.11
N LYS A 245 -2.52 -23.25 -12.90
CA LYS A 245 -3.20 -22.07 -13.41
C LYS A 245 -3.50 -21.17 -12.23
N PHE A 246 -3.10 -19.91 -12.30
CA PHE A 246 -3.37 -18.96 -11.23
C PHE A 246 -4.85 -19.04 -10.87
N ARG A 247 -5.13 -19.09 -9.56
CA ARG A 247 -6.48 -19.30 -9.04
C ARG A 247 -7.45 -18.32 -9.69
N LYS A 248 -8.70 -18.76 -9.91
CA LYS A 248 -9.77 -17.84 -10.31
C LYS A 248 -10.00 -16.81 -9.19
N ARG A 249 -10.41 -15.60 -9.57
CA ARG A 249 -10.73 -14.51 -8.61
C ARG A 249 -11.69 -15.01 -7.53
N GLY A 250 -11.35 -14.76 -6.27
CA GLY A 250 -12.05 -15.29 -5.11
C GLY A 250 -11.10 -16.03 -4.16
N GLY A 251 -11.54 -16.23 -2.92
CA GLY A 251 -10.75 -16.90 -1.87
C GLY A 251 -9.80 -16.00 -1.07
N SER A 252 -9.60 -14.74 -1.48
CA SER A 252 -8.95 -13.69 -0.69
C SER A 252 -9.96 -12.59 -0.39
N GLU A 253 -10.15 -12.26 0.88
CA GLU A 253 -11.21 -11.35 1.34
C GLU A 253 -11.16 -9.98 0.65
N ARG A 254 -9.95 -9.54 0.29
CA ARG A 254 -9.70 -8.23 -0.31
C ARG A 254 -10.01 -8.17 -1.82
N GLU A 255 -10.21 -9.31 -2.47
CA GLU A 255 -10.50 -9.40 -3.92
C GLU A 255 -11.99 -9.48 -4.25
N TYR A 256 -12.84 -9.60 -3.25
CA TYR A 256 -14.28 -9.54 -3.45
C TYR A 256 -14.75 -8.12 -3.76
N LEU A 257 -15.69 -8.02 -4.70
CA LEU A 257 -16.40 -6.79 -5.00
C LEU A 257 -17.37 -6.43 -3.87
N LEU A 258 -17.74 -5.16 -3.74
CA LEU A 258 -18.70 -4.74 -2.70
C LEU A 258 -20.04 -5.50 -2.74
N PRO A 259 -20.68 -5.71 -3.92
CA PRO A 259 -21.91 -6.50 -3.98
C PRO A 259 -21.71 -7.98 -3.64
N GLU A 260 -20.54 -8.54 -3.95
CA GLU A 260 -20.19 -9.93 -3.60
C GLU A 260 -20.05 -10.04 -2.07
N LEU A 261 -19.31 -9.12 -1.44
CA LEU A 261 -19.17 -9.04 0.02
C LEU A 261 -20.52 -8.90 0.73
N ALA A 262 -21.44 -8.10 0.18
CA ALA A 262 -22.79 -7.96 0.72
C ALA A 262 -23.61 -9.26 0.64
N LYS A 263 -23.45 -10.04 -0.44
CA LYS A 263 -24.10 -11.35 -0.55
C LYS A 263 -23.47 -12.38 0.40
N LEU A 264 -22.15 -12.46 0.44
CA LEU A 264 -21.42 -13.43 1.26
C LEU A 264 -21.59 -13.14 2.77
N GLY A 265 -21.47 -11.88 3.19
CA GLY A 265 -21.54 -11.49 4.59
C GLY A 265 -22.88 -11.77 5.26
N TRP A 266 -23.98 -11.72 4.51
CA TRP A 266 -25.34 -11.92 5.05
C TRP A 266 -26.01 -13.22 4.61
N ASN A 267 -25.28 -14.10 3.91
CA ASN A 267 -25.78 -15.43 3.56
C ASN A 267 -25.68 -16.37 4.78
N LYS A 268 -26.82 -16.88 5.26
CA LYS A 268 -26.85 -17.75 6.45
C LYS A 268 -26.25 -19.14 6.21
N ASP A 269 -26.14 -19.56 4.96
CA ASP A 269 -25.70 -20.91 4.58
C ASP A 269 -24.17 -21.05 4.56
N LEU A 270 -23.44 -19.93 4.62
CA LEU A 270 -21.97 -19.93 4.64
C LEU A 270 -21.39 -20.11 6.05
N PRO A 271 -20.16 -20.67 6.16
CA PRO A 271 -19.42 -20.77 7.41
C PRO A 271 -19.31 -19.43 8.14
N LYS A 272 -19.40 -19.44 9.48
CA LYS A 272 -19.38 -18.22 10.29
C LYS A 272 -18.16 -17.34 10.01
N GLU A 273 -16.99 -17.95 9.84
CA GLU A 273 -15.72 -17.26 9.58
C GLU A 273 -15.78 -16.44 8.28
N GLU A 274 -16.19 -17.07 7.19
CA GLU A 274 -16.27 -16.43 5.86
C GLU A 274 -17.30 -15.28 5.83
N ARG A 275 -18.39 -15.42 6.59
CA ARG A 275 -19.38 -14.34 6.77
C ARG A 275 -18.83 -13.17 7.56
N ILE A 276 -18.19 -13.45 8.69
CA ILE A 276 -17.64 -12.40 9.58
C ILE A 276 -16.54 -11.62 8.85
N SER A 277 -15.65 -12.34 8.16
CA SER A 277 -14.63 -11.79 7.28
C SER A 277 -15.22 -10.88 6.19
N SER A 278 -16.24 -11.37 5.48
CA SER A 278 -16.92 -10.59 4.43
C SER A 278 -17.61 -9.34 4.98
N GLN A 279 -18.26 -9.45 6.15
CA GLN A 279 -18.86 -8.33 6.86
C GLN A 279 -17.80 -7.31 7.30
N ALA A 280 -16.64 -7.76 7.81
CA ALA A 280 -15.55 -6.87 8.22
C ALA A 280 -15.02 -6.05 7.04
N ASN A 281 -14.72 -6.72 5.92
CA ASN A 281 -14.26 -6.05 4.70
C ASN A 281 -15.31 -5.09 4.14
N PHE A 282 -16.59 -5.48 4.11
CA PHE A 282 -17.67 -4.61 3.66
C PHE A 282 -17.79 -3.35 4.52
N ASN A 283 -17.89 -3.52 5.84
CA ASN A 283 -18.07 -2.42 6.77
C ASN A 283 -16.85 -1.49 6.79
N TYR A 284 -15.62 -2.02 6.68
CA TYR A 284 -14.39 -1.23 6.63
C TYR A 284 -14.43 -0.24 5.45
N ARG A 285 -14.77 -0.75 4.26
CA ARG A 285 -14.89 0.04 3.03
C ARG A 285 -16.00 1.10 3.12
N MET A 286 -17.15 0.76 3.73
CA MET A 286 -18.26 1.70 3.92
C MET A 286 -17.93 2.81 4.90
N VAL A 287 -17.33 2.47 6.03
CA VAL A 287 -16.93 3.41 7.04
C VAL A 287 -15.88 4.40 6.51
N GLU A 288 -14.91 3.94 5.71
CA GLU A 288 -13.93 4.80 5.02
C GLU A 288 -14.61 5.82 4.07
N VAL A 289 -15.55 5.36 3.24
CA VAL A 289 -16.26 6.22 2.28
C VAL A 289 -17.17 7.22 2.99
N ILE A 290 -17.94 6.79 3.99
CA ILE A 290 -18.87 7.66 4.74
C ILE A 290 -18.09 8.69 5.56
N MET A 291 -16.92 8.32 6.10
CA MET A 291 -16.05 9.24 6.81
C MET A 291 -15.65 10.45 5.98
N MET A 292 -15.53 10.32 4.66
CA MET A 292 -15.22 11.44 3.77
C MET A 292 -16.24 12.58 3.86
N LEU A 293 -17.49 12.28 4.22
CA LEU A 293 -18.54 13.29 4.41
C LEU A 293 -18.36 14.11 5.70
N LEU A 294 -17.56 13.61 6.66
CA LEU A 294 -17.22 14.31 7.90
C LEU A 294 -15.93 15.12 7.77
N LEU A 295 -15.09 14.82 6.79
CA LEU A 295 -13.81 15.51 6.58
C LEU A 295 -13.92 17.02 6.35
N PRO A 296 -14.93 17.56 5.61
CA PRO A 296 -15.11 19.01 5.50
C PRO A 296 -15.32 19.70 6.86
N LEU A 297 -16.07 19.08 7.76
CA LEU A 297 -16.33 19.62 9.10
C LEU A 297 -15.05 19.62 9.94
N LEU A 298 -14.33 18.49 9.93
CA LEU A 298 -13.05 18.35 10.64
C LEU A 298 -12.03 19.36 10.11
N ALA A 299 -11.92 19.48 8.78
CA ALA A 299 -11.00 20.40 8.14
C ALA A 299 -11.27 21.85 8.54
N VAL A 300 -12.54 22.31 8.51
CA VAL A 300 -12.89 23.66 8.95
C VAL A 300 -12.63 23.85 10.45
N ALA A 301 -12.96 22.87 11.29
CA ALA A 301 -12.76 22.95 12.73
C ALA A 301 -11.28 23.10 13.12
N LEU A 302 -10.37 22.51 12.33
CA LEU A 302 -8.92 22.55 12.56
C LEU A 302 -8.18 23.60 11.72
N ALA A 303 -8.84 24.20 10.72
CA ALA A 303 -8.24 25.22 9.86
C ALA A 303 -8.09 26.59 10.54
N ILE A 304 -8.94 26.90 11.51
CA ILE A 304 -9.05 28.24 12.10
C ILE A 304 -8.15 28.31 13.36
N PRO A 305 -6.99 28.99 13.30
CA PRO A 305 -6.14 29.14 14.47
C PRO A 305 -6.75 30.14 15.47
N PRO A 306 -6.26 30.16 16.73
CA PRO A 306 -6.56 31.22 17.68
C PRO A 306 -6.33 32.61 17.08
N LYS A 307 -7.16 33.58 17.48
CA LYS A 307 -7.00 34.98 17.07
C LYS A 307 -5.56 35.43 17.34
N ARG A 308 -4.85 35.89 16.30
CA ARG A 308 -3.44 36.33 16.31
C ARG A 308 -2.38 35.22 16.40
N SER A 309 -2.74 33.96 16.16
CA SER A 309 -1.80 32.84 16.05
C SER A 309 -1.63 32.38 14.59
N THR A 310 -0.40 32.10 14.18
CA THR A 310 -0.07 31.47 12.89
C THR A 310 0.29 29.98 13.04
N SER A 311 -0.01 29.39 14.21
CA SER A 311 0.36 28.01 14.55
C SER A 311 -0.08 27.02 13.47
N ALA A 312 0.82 26.08 13.14
CA ALA A 312 0.53 24.95 12.25
C ALA A 312 -0.02 23.73 13.01
N LEU A 313 -0.34 23.87 14.31
CA LEU A 313 -0.78 22.76 15.15
C LEU A 313 -2.07 22.12 14.63
N GLY A 314 -3.02 22.92 14.15
CA GLY A 314 -4.25 22.41 13.52
C GLY A 314 -3.96 21.47 12.35
N LEU A 315 -3.02 21.83 11.46
CA LEU A 315 -2.59 20.97 10.35
C LEU A 315 -1.99 19.65 10.87
N PHE A 316 -1.09 19.71 11.84
CA PHE A 316 -0.47 18.50 12.41
C PHE A 316 -1.51 17.58 13.06
N VAL A 317 -2.35 18.11 13.96
CA VAL A 317 -3.41 17.36 14.64
C VAL A 317 -4.35 16.73 13.64
N SER A 318 -4.67 17.44 12.56
CA SER A 318 -5.59 16.97 11.54
C SER A 318 -5.04 15.74 10.78
N ILE A 319 -3.75 15.73 10.45
CA ILE A 319 -3.07 14.57 9.84
C ILE A 319 -3.06 13.41 10.82
N VAL A 320 -2.66 13.65 12.09
CA VAL A 320 -2.62 12.62 13.12
C VAL A 320 -4.00 12.00 13.34
N MET A 321 -5.06 12.81 13.40
CA MET A 321 -6.43 12.33 13.58
C MET A 321 -6.88 11.43 12.43
N VAL A 322 -6.64 11.85 11.18
CA VAL A 322 -7.03 11.05 10.00
C VAL A 322 -6.24 9.74 9.94
N VAL A 323 -4.92 9.79 10.16
CA VAL A 323 -4.06 8.59 10.17
C VAL A 323 -4.42 7.66 11.33
N ALA A 324 -4.65 8.20 12.53
CA ALA A 324 -5.04 7.42 13.69
C ALA A 324 -6.40 6.74 13.46
N TYR A 325 -7.38 7.47 12.94
CA TYR A 325 -8.68 6.90 12.59
C TYR A 325 -8.55 5.76 11.58
N HIS A 326 -7.83 5.99 10.48
CA HIS A 326 -7.60 4.96 9.45
C HIS A 326 -6.92 3.73 10.03
N LYS A 327 -5.91 3.90 10.90
CA LYS A 327 -5.22 2.78 11.55
C LYS A 327 -6.12 2.05 12.53
N VAL A 328 -6.91 2.75 13.36
CA VAL A 328 -7.89 2.13 14.25
C VAL A 328 -8.89 1.30 13.45
N ASN A 329 -9.41 1.85 12.34
CA ASN A 329 -10.35 1.16 11.47
C ASN A 329 -9.72 -0.06 10.78
N GLN A 330 -8.46 0.06 10.33
CA GLN A 330 -7.69 -1.05 9.74
C GLN A 330 -7.48 -2.18 10.76
N TYR A 331 -7.01 -1.86 11.97
CA TYR A 331 -6.83 -2.85 13.03
C TYR A 331 -8.16 -3.49 13.45
N ALA A 332 -9.23 -2.70 13.53
CA ALA A 332 -10.56 -3.21 13.83
C ALA A 332 -11.03 -4.21 12.75
N ALA A 333 -10.77 -3.93 11.48
CA ALA A 333 -11.09 -4.83 10.37
C ALA A 333 -10.28 -6.14 10.44
N ASP A 334 -8.97 -6.04 10.67
CA ASP A 334 -8.08 -7.21 10.75
C ASP A 334 -8.41 -8.09 11.98
N VAL A 335 -8.79 -7.50 13.12
CA VAL A 335 -9.22 -8.28 14.31
C VAL A 335 -10.62 -8.87 14.10
N ALA A 336 -11.51 -8.15 13.42
CA ALA A 336 -12.84 -8.63 13.10
C ALA A 336 -12.81 -9.78 12.09
N SER A 337 -11.97 -9.73 11.06
CA SER A 337 -11.86 -10.81 10.06
C SER A 337 -11.38 -12.14 10.67
N LEU A 338 -10.58 -12.09 11.74
CA LEU A 338 -10.18 -13.26 12.54
C LEU A 338 -11.29 -13.83 13.44
N GLY A 339 -12.52 -13.30 13.39
CA GLY A 339 -13.62 -13.77 14.23
C GLY A 339 -13.57 -13.34 15.70
N LYS A 340 -12.59 -12.51 16.09
CA LYS A 340 -12.36 -12.10 17.49
C LYS A 340 -13.23 -10.93 17.94
N MET A 341 -13.83 -10.20 17.00
CA MET A 341 -14.63 -9.02 17.28
C MET A 341 -15.83 -8.95 16.33
N ASN A 342 -16.98 -8.48 16.82
CA ASN A 342 -18.14 -8.23 15.96
C ASN A 342 -17.78 -7.14 14.92
N PRO A 343 -17.85 -7.44 13.60
CA PRO A 343 -17.48 -6.49 12.55
C PRO A 343 -18.26 -5.18 12.61
N ILE A 344 -19.56 -5.25 12.91
CA ILE A 344 -20.43 -4.08 12.90
C ILE A 344 -20.03 -3.14 14.04
N LEU A 345 -19.94 -3.67 15.27
CA LEU A 345 -19.59 -2.86 16.44
C LEU A 345 -18.14 -2.35 16.37
N GLY A 346 -17.22 -3.20 15.90
CA GLY A 346 -15.80 -2.90 15.82
C GLY A 346 -15.45 -1.79 14.83
N LEU A 347 -16.22 -1.65 13.74
CA LEU A 347 -15.96 -0.67 12.69
C LEU A 347 -16.85 0.58 12.82
N TRP A 348 -18.15 0.39 13.09
CA TRP A 348 -19.07 1.52 13.26
C TRP A 348 -18.93 2.21 14.62
N GLY A 349 -18.50 1.50 15.66
CA GLY A 349 -18.26 2.09 16.99
C GLY A 349 -17.23 3.23 16.94
N PRO A 350 -15.99 2.98 16.48
CA PRO A 350 -15.00 4.03 16.29
C PRO A 350 -15.48 5.15 15.37
N PHE A 351 -16.20 4.82 14.29
CA PHE A 351 -16.80 5.81 13.40
C PHE A 351 -17.74 6.77 14.13
N PHE A 352 -18.69 6.28 14.92
CA PHE A 352 -19.64 7.15 15.63
C PHE A 352 -18.95 8.01 16.70
N VAL A 353 -17.95 7.45 17.40
CA VAL A 353 -17.15 8.22 18.37
C VAL A 353 -16.39 9.35 17.68
N PHE A 354 -15.75 9.05 16.55
CA PHE A 354 -15.01 10.05 15.78
C PHE A 354 -15.93 11.08 15.13
N ALA A 355 -17.10 10.66 14.64
CA ALA A 355 -18.12 11.54 14.10
C ALA A 355 -18.66 12.50 15.17
N ALA A 356 -18.95 12.00 16.37
CA ALA A 356 -19.36 12.84 17.50
C ALA A 356 -18.28 13.86 17.88
N LEU A 357 -17.01 13.44 17.91
CA LEU A 357 -15.88 14.33 18.14
C LEU A 357 -15.79 15.43 17.08
N ILE A 358 -15.91 15.08 15.78
CA ILE A 358 -15.87 16.03 14.67
C ILE A 358 -17.02 17.03 14.75
N LEU A 359 -18.25 16.54 15.00
CA LEU A 359 -19.43 17.37 15.15
C LEU A 359 -19.29 18.33 16.33
N TRP A 360 -18.76 17.85 17.47
CA TRP A 360 -18.49 18.67 18.64
C TRP A 360 -17.44 19.75 18.34
N MET A 361 -16.32 19.39 17.69
CA MET A 361 -15.26 20.33 17.30
C MET A 361 -15.80 21.40 16.34
N TYR A 362 -16.57 21.00 15.33
CA TYR A 362 -17.20 21.91 14.39
C TYR A 362 -18.21 22.84 15.09
N TRP A 363 -19.05 22.28 15.96
CA TRP A 363 -20.05 23.07 16.70
C TRP A 363 -19.38 24.13 17.58
N ARG A 364 -18.30 23.77 18.28
CA ARG A 364 -17.49 24.69 19.08
C ARG A 364 -16.95 25.86 18.26
N VAL A 365 -16.48 25.61 17.05
CA VAL A 365 -15.92 26.65 16.18
C VAL A 365 -17.02 27.49 15.51
N ALA A 366 -18.12 26.85 15.10
CA ALA A 366 -19.14 27.51 14.29
C ALA A 366 -20.13 28.34 15.11
N TYR A 367 -20.52 27.87 16.30
CA TYR A 367 -21.64 28.42 17.07
C TYR A 367 -21.22 29.00 18.43
N VAL A 368 -20.08 28.61 19.00
CA VAL A 368 -19.62 29.15 20.28
C VAL A 368 -18.67 30.33 20.04
N PRO A 369 -19.00 31.57 20.49
CA PRO A 369 -18.13 32.72 20.31
C PRO A 369 -16.75 32.51 20.96
N GLY A 370 -15.68 32.61 20.17
CA GLY A 370 -14.31 32.36 20.64
C GLY A 370 -14.00 30.89 20.93
N GLY A 371 -14.90 29.97 20.59
CA GLY A 371 -14.68 28.54 20.73
C GLY A 371 -13.54 28.06 19.83
N GLN A 372 -12.60 27.33 20.43
CA GLN A 372 -11.48 26.70 19.74
C GLN A 372 -11.64 25.19 19.82
N ALA A 373 -11.47 24.49 18.69
CA ALA A 373 -11.52 23.03 18.66
C ALA A 373 -10.38 22.40 19.49
N ILE A 374 -9.20 23.02 19.46
CA ILE A 374 -7.95 22.49 20.03
C ILE A 374 -7.26 23.48 21.00
N GLY A 375 -8.00 24.44 21.56
CA GLY A 375 -7.40 25.52 22.36
C GLY A 375 -6.64 25.05 23.61
N TRP A 376 -7.02 23.91 24.18
CA TRP A 376 -6.30 23.30 25.30
C TRP A 376 -4.96 22.67 24.85
N LEU A 377 -4.91 22.05 23.67
CA LEU A 377 -3.69 21.49 23.08
C LEU A 377 -2.70 22.59 22.73
N GLU A 378 -3.18 23.72 22.22
CA GLU A 378 -2.31 24.85 21.88
C GLU A 378 -1.66 25.48 23.10
N LYS A 379 -2.41 25.68 24.19
CA LYS A 379 -1.85 26.12 25.48
C LYS A 379 -0.79 25.14 25.99
N GLY A 380 -1.03 23.83 25.90
CA GLY A 380 -0.06 22.80 26.28
C GLY A 380 1.21 22.85 25.41
N ALA A 381 1.05 22.96 24.10
CA ALA A 381 2.16 23.04 23.15
C ALA A 381 3.03 24.29 23.37
N GLU A 382 2.42 25.45 23.65
CA GLU A 382 3.16 26.67 24.00
C GLU A 382 4.03 26.50 25.24
N ILE A 383 3.53 25.81 26.27
CA ILE A 383 4.29 25.53 27.50
C ILE A 383 5.49 24.62 27.18
N ILE A 384 5.28 23.57 26.38
CA ILE A 384 6.34 22.64 25.97
C ILE A 384 7.42 23.38 25.15
N VAL A 385 7.02 24.18 24.17
CA VAL A 385 7.95 24.97 23.34
C VAL A 385 8.75 25.95 24.19
N LYS A 386 8.11 26.63 25.16
CA LYS A 386 8.80 27.51 26.11
C LYS A 386 9.81 26.75 26.96
N ARG A 387 9.46 25.56 27.48
CA ARG A 387 10.39 24.70 28.23
C ARG A 387 11.56 24.23 27.37
N LEU A 388 11.31 23.76 26.15
CA LEU A 388 12.36 23.33 25.22
C LEU A 388 13.32 24.47 24.89
N LYS A 389 12.79 25.67 24.59
CA LYS A 389 13.62 26.87 24.36
C LYS A 389 14.44 27.25 25.60
N SER A 390 13.89 27.09 26.80
CA SER A 390 14.61 27.36 28.06
C SER A 390 15.75 26.37 28.31
N LEU A 391 15.56 25.09 27.97
CA LEU A 391 16.59 24.05 28.08
C LEU A 391 17.71 24.28 27.05
N LEU A 392 17.35 24.61 25.80
CA LEU A 392 18.30 24.96 24.75
C LEU A 392 19.09 26.25 25.06
N LYS A 393 18.45 27.25 25.69
CA LYS A 393 19.16 28.46 26.16
C LYS A 393 20.09 28.18 27.34
N ARG A 394 19.75 27.26 28.25
CA ARG A 394 20.65 26.84 29.34
C ARG A 394 21.90 26.12 28.80
N SER A 395 21.77 25.34 27.73
CA SER A 395 22.90 24.68 27.07
C SER A 395 23.83 25.64 26.30
N LYS A 396 23.41 26.86 25.98
CA LYS A 396 24.22 27.88 25.27
C LYS A 396 24.96 28.86 26.17
N ARG A 397 24.75 28.84 27.49
CA ARG A 397 25.64 29.55 28.43
C ARG A 397 26.83 28.64 28.73
N GLY A 398 27.87 28.75 27.91
CA GLY A 398 29.18 28.15 28.21
C GLY A 398 29.77 28.73 29.50
N PRO A 399 30.77 28.06 30.09
CA PRO A 399 31.36 28.48 31.37
C PRO A 399 31.94 29.89 31.26
N ILE A 400 31.60 30.74 32.24
CA ILE A 400 32.24 32.05 32.41
C ILE A 400 33.70 31.76 32.76
N MET A 401 34.63 32.00 31.84
CA MET A 401 36.05 31.92 32.16
C MET A 401 36.38 33.10 33.09
N PRO A 402 37.04 32.85 34.24
CA PRO A 402 37.49 33.95 35.09
C PRO A 402 38.51 34.80 34.34
N GLU A 403 38.39 36.12 34.45
CA GLU A 403 39.40 37.06 33.95
C GLU A 403 40.77 36.70 34.57
N PRO A 404 41.86 36.69 33.77
CA PRO A 404 43.18 36.47 34.31
C PRO A 404 43.50 37.63 35.26
N ALA A 405 43.82 37.29 36.51
CA ALA A 405 44.32 38.26 37.47
C ALA A 405 45.61 38.88 36.93
N ASP A 406 45.63 40.21 36.86
CA ASP A 406 46.82 40.98 36.54
C ASP A 406 47.97 40.56 37.47
N ALA A 407 49.02 40.01 36.86
CA ALA A 407 50.29 39.79 37.55
C ALA A 407 51.06 41.12 37.54
N SER A 408 51.32 41.59 38.77
CA SER A 408 52.21 42.66 39.22
C SER A 408 53.31 43.14 38.28
#